data_AF-A0A1B6MNM9-F1
#
_entry.id   AF-A0A1B6MNM9-F1
#
_cell.length_a   1.000
_cell.length_b   1.000
_cell.length_c   1.000
_cell.angle_alpha   90.00
_cell.angle_beta   90.00
_cell.angle_gamma   90.00
#
_symmetry.space_group_name_H-M   'P 1'
#
loop_
_entity.id
_entity.type
_entity.pdbx_description
1 polymer ?
#
loop_
_entity_poly.entity_id
_entity_poly.type
_entity_poly.pdbx_seq_one_letter_code
_entity_poly.pdbx_strand_id
1 'polypeptide(L)'
;PTKVVTNETTRHEFPVYYRGSEIVIAGKLIKEKMTDNYNETNGEFTATLESPIGNQKYPILSGFKDTGNFAEKTYAYLRVRELLDQAEVLPDGFKKRITEERAINLAMKYSFVIPLTSLVIELPDGSKSVMEATPVKQAPPLDKTELKKIVWLQKSLTDDKADQVSVML
;
A
#
# COMPACT_ATOMS: atom_id res chain seq x y z
N PRO A 1 2.94 1.97 -18.64
CA PRO A 1 3.16 0.49 -18.71
C PRO A 1 2.24 -0.18 -19.75
N THR A 2 2.78 -0.61 -20.89
CA THR A 2 2.00 -1.22 -22.01
C THR A 2 1.60 -2.67 -21.77
N LYS A 3 2.14 -3.31 -20.72
CA LYS A 3 1.94 -4.72 -20.38
C LYS A 3 1.12 -4.97 -19.12
N VAL A 4 0.66 -3.90 -18.46
CA VAL A 4 -0.17 -3.99 -17.25
C VAL A 4 -1.62 -3.70 -17.62
N VAL A 5 -2.55 -4.43 -17.02
CA VAL A 5 -3.99 -4.23 -17.24
C VAL A 5 -4.36 -2.82 -16.76
N THR A 6 -5.12 -2.10 -17.60
CA THR A 6 -5.53 -0.72 -17.33
C THR A 6 -6.26 -0.64 -15.97
N ASN A 7 -5.87 0.32 -15.13
CA ASN A 7 -6.42 0.57 -13.79
C ASN A 7 -6.25 -0.58 -12.76
N GLU A 8 -5.49 -1.61 -13.08
CA GLU A 8 -5.12 -2.71 -12.17
C GLU A 8 -3.67 -2.56 -11.70
N THR A 9 -3.32 -1.35 -11.26
CA THR A 9 -2.05 -1.01 -10.61
C THR A 9 -2.34 -0.26 -9.33
N THR A 10 -1.47 -0.47 -8.34
CA THR A 10 -1.39 0.38 -7.17
C THR A 10 -0.82 1.75 -7.55
N ARG A 11 -0.82 2.68 -6.60
CA ARG A 11 -0.12 3.94 -6.66
C ARG A 11 1.31 3.71 -7.13
N HIS A 12 1.67 4.44 -8.18
CA HIS A 12 2.97 4.36 -8.84
C HIS A 12 3.63 5.74 -8.99
N GLU A 13 2.99 6.77 -8.44
CA GLU A 13 3.51 8.14 -8.38
C GLU A 13 3.71 8.54 -6.92
N PHE A 14 4.97 8.84 -6.59
CA PHE A 14 5.39 9.19 -5.24
C PHE A 14 6.16 10.52 -5.30
N PRO A 15 5.69 11.57 -4.60
CA PRO A 15 6.32 12.88 -4.66
C PRO A 15 7.65 12.92 -3.91
N VAL A 16 7.84 12.05 -2.91
CA VAL A 16 9.02 12.02 -2.04
C VAL A 16 9.38 10.58 -1.73
N TYR A 17 10.68 10.28 -1.70
CA TYR A 17 11.24 9.03 -1.22
C TYR A 17 12.17 9.32 -0.05
N TYR A 18 11.96 8.65 1.08
CA TYR A 18 12.78 8.81 2.28
C TYR A 18 13.84 7.71 2.38
N ARG A 19 15.06 8.06 2.77
CA ARG A 19 16.12 7.07 2.98
C ARG A 19 15.71 6.08 4.07
N GLY A 20 15.82 4.78 3.78
CA GLY A 20 15.39 3.70 4.66
C GLY A 20 13.92 3.31 4.51
N SER A 21 13.16 4.00 3.64
CA SER A 21 11.82 3.56 3.23
C SER A 21 11.87 2.65 2.01
N GLU A 22 10.73 2.02 1.71
CA GLU A 22 10.53 1.17 0.54
C GLU A 22 9.29 1.63 -0.23
N ILE A 23 9.38 1.62 -1.56
CA ILE A 23 8.24 1.85 -2.46
C ILE A 23 7.82 0.51 -3.03
N VAL A 24 6.57 0.11 -2.79
CA VAL A 24 6.00 -1.13 -3.33
C VAL A 24 4.95 -0.77 -4.37
N ILE A 25 5.14 -1.25 -5.60
CA ILE A 25 4.19 -1.11 -6.70
C ILE A 25 3.76 -2.51 -7.13
N ALA A 26 2.46 -2.76 -7.15
CA ALA A 26 1.88 -4.02 -7.58
C ALA A 26 0.86 -3.78 -8.71
N GLY A 27 0.68 -4.78 -9.57
CA GLY A 27 -0.31 -4.71 -10.63
C GLY A 27 -0.55 -6.04 -11.31
N LYS A 28 -1.57 -6.10 -12.17
CA LYS A 28 -1.89 -7.29 -12.96
C LYS A 28 -1.35 -7.16 -14.37
N LEU A 29 -0.49 -8.09 -14.77
CA LEU A 29 0.05 -8.14 -16.13
C LEU A 29 -0.97 -8.72 -17.12
N ILE A 30 -0.93 -8.27 -18.37
CA ILE A 30 -1.78 -8.77 -19.46
C ILE A 30 -1.19 -10.09 -19.93
N LYS A 31 -1.91 -11.20 -19.72
CA LYS A 31 -1.43 -12.57 -19.96
C LYS A 31 -0.89 -12.77 -21.37
N GLU A 32 -1.54 -12.18 -22.37
CA GLU A 32 -1.19 -12.32 -23.79
C GLU A 32 0.10 -11.57 -24.17
N LYS A 33 0.57 -10.67 -23.30
CA LYS A 33 1.79 -9.85 -23.51
C LYS A 33 2.99 -10.35 -22.70
N MET A 34 2.83 -11.45 -21.99
CA MET A 34 3.87 -12.04 -21.15
C MET A 34 4.71 -13.00 -21.96
N THR A 35 6.04 -12.92 -21.82
CA THR A 35 6.98 -13.92 -22.34
C THR A 35 7.72 -14.58 -21.19
N ASP A 36 8.20 -15.81 -21.38
CA ASP A 36 9.04 -16.51 -20.40
C ASP A 36 10.51 -16.02 -20.42
N ASN A 37 10.78 -14.86 -21.05
CA ASN A 37 12.10 -14.26 -21.12
C ASN A 37 12.35 -13.32 -19.94
N TYR A 38 13.21 -13.73 -19.01
CA TYR A 38 13.59 -12.95 -17.82
C TYR A 38 14.38 -11.67 -18.10
N ASN A 39 14.91 -11.50 -19.32
CA ASN A 39 15.59 -10.27 -19.73
C ASN A 39 14.63 -9.24 -20.35
N GLU A 40 13.35 -9.57 -20.46
CA GLU A 40 12.36 -8.67 -21.03
C GLU A 40 11.95 -7.58 -20.03
N THR A 41 11.79 -6.34 -20.49
CA THR A 41 11.30 -5.24 -19.65
C THR A 41 9.77 -5.26 -19.57
N ASN A 42 9.23 -5.26 -18.34
CA ASN A 42 7.79 -5.18 -18.04
C ASN A 42 7.32 -3.78 -17.69
N GLY A 43 8.23 -2.93 -17.22
CA GLY A 43 7.94 -1.55 -16.86
C GLY A 43 9.19 -0.70 -16.79
N GLU A 44 9.00 0.58 -16.53
CA GLU A 44 10.07 1.54 -16.31
C GLU A 44 9.71 2.33 -15.06
N PHE A 45 10.66 2.45 -14.13
CA PHE A 45 10.57 3.35 -12.99
C PHE A 45 11.40 4.60 -13.30
N THR A 46 10.80 5.78 -13.18
CA THR A 46 11.50 7.05 -13.36
C THR A 46 11.64 7.75 -12.02
N ALA A 47 12.86 8.14 -11.67
CA ALA A 47 13.16 8.90 -10.47
C ALA A 47 13.77 10.26 -10.85
N THR A 48 13.25 11.33 -10.25
CA THR A 48 13.85 12.67 -10.35
C THR A 48 14.72 12.88 -9.13
N LEU A 49 16.03 13.07 -9.33
CA LEU A 49 16.97 13.34 -8.24
C LEU A 49 17.38 14.82 -8.24
N GLU A 50 17.49 15.41 -7.06
CA GLU A 50 18.05 16.77 -6.85
C GLU A 50 19.59 16.76 -7.01
N SER A 51 20.06 16.29 -8.16
CA SER A 51 21.47 16.12 -8.53
C SER A 51 21.64 16.53 -10.00
N PRO A 52 22.84 16.94 -10.47
CA PRO A 52 23.08 17.31 -11.88
C PRO A 52 22.69 16.24 -12.92
N ILE A 53 22.38 15.01 -12.46
CA ILE A 53 22.03 13.86 -13.29
C ILE A 53 20.55 13.89 -13.75
N GLY A 54 19.69 14.71 -13.13
CA GLY A 54 18.30 14.90 -13.56
C GLY A 54 17.43 13.64 -13.43
N ASN A 55 16.60 13.38 -14.44
CA ASN A 55 15.69 12.21 -14.45
C ASN A 55 16.45 10.93 -14.80
N GLN A 56 16.35 9.92 -13.94
CA GLN A 56 16.89 8.59 -14.17
C GLN A 56 15.78 7.59 -14.42
N LYS A 57 16.01 6.70 -15.39
CA LYS A 57 15.10 5.63 -15.79
C LYS A 57 15.69 4.28 -15.43
N TYR A 58 14.89 3.45 -14.79
CA TYR A 58 15.26 2.12 -14.32
C TYR A 58 14.32 1.09 -14.97
N PRO A 59 14.85 0.17 -15.80
CA PRO A 59 14.02 -0.89 -16.37
C PRO A 59 13.60 -1.87 -15.27
N ILE A 60 12.31 -2.20 -15.24
CA ILE A 60 11.75 -3.27 -14.42
C ILE A 60 11.72 -4.52 -15.28
N LEU A 61 12.68 -5.42 -15.06
CA LEU A 61 12.81 -6.66 -15.79
C LEU A 61 11.75 -7.69 -15.36
N SER A 62 11.45 -8.62 -16.26
CA SER A 62 10.64 -9.80 -15.99
C SER A 62 11.30 -10.64 -14.91
N GLY A 63 10.67 -10.65 -13.73
CA GLY A 63 11.11 -11.45 -12.59
C GLY A 63 10.71 -12.92 -12.71
N PHE A 64 11.08 -13.69 -11.69
CA PHE A 64 10.69 -15.09 -11.55
C PHE A 64 9.18 -15.24 -11.44
N LYS A 65 8.63 -16.19 -12.19
CA LYS A 65 7.24 -16.59 -12.08
C LYS A 65 7.09 -17.50 -10.85
N ASP A 66 6.48 -16.97 -9.81
CA ASP A 66 6.02 -17.79 -8.68
C ASP A 66 4.74 -18.54 -9.10
N THR A 67 4.65 -19.82 -8.74
CA THR A 67 3.45 -20.65 -8.93
C THR A 67 2.42 -20.45 -7.82
N GLY A 68 2.81 -19.81 -6.71
CA GLY A 68 1.92 -19.44 -5.62
C GLY A 68 0.99 -18.27 -5.94
N ASN A 69 0.09 -17.98 -5.01
CA ASN A 69 -0.79 -16.81 -5.07
C ASN A 69 -0.32 -15.66 -4.17
N PHE A 70 0.92 -15.72 -3.66
CA PHE A 70 1.41 -14.72 -2.71
C PHE A 70 1.52 -13.33 -3.35
N ALA A 71 2.08 -13.25 -4.56
CA ALA A 71 2.14 -11.99 -5.32
C ALA A 71 0.74 -11.45 -5.63
N GLU A 72 -0.20 -12.33 -5.99
CA GLU A 72 -1.58 -11.93 -6.28
C GLU A 72 -2.31 -11.42 -5.02
N LYS A 73 -2.15 -12.11 -3.89
CA LYS A 73 -2.70 -11.68 -2.60
C LYS A 73 -2.06 -10.38 -2.11
N THR A 74 -0.77 -10.19 -2.34
CA THR A 74 -0.05 -8.94 -2.03
C THR A 74 -0.62 -7.78 -2.83
N TYR A 75 -0.82 -7.97 -4.15
CA TYR A 75 -1.53 -7.00 -5.00
C TYR A 75 -2.93 -6.69 -4.44
N ALA A 76 -3.71 -7.72 -4.13
CA ALA A 76 -5.08 -7.54 -3.64
C ALA A 76 -5.10 -6.79 -2.31
N TYR A 77 -4.19 -7.10 -1.38
CA TYR A 77 -4.08 -6.42 -0.10
C TYR A 77 -3.75 -4.93 -0.26
N LEU A 78 -2.71 -4.61 -1.03
CA LEU A 78 -2.32 -3.22 -1.30
C LEU A 78 -3.45 -2.45 -1.98
N ARG A 79 -4.13 -3.08 -2.94
CA ARG A 79 -5.23 -2.46 -3.67
C ARG A 79 -6.46 -2.21 -2.79
N VAL A 80 -6.81 -3.15 -1.91
CA VAL A 80 -7.86 -2.96 -0.91
C VAL A 80 -7.52 -1.79 0.00
N ARG A 81 -6.27 -1.71 0.50
CA ARG A 81 -5.83 -0.60 1.35
C ARG A 81 -5.98 0.75 0.67
N GLU A 82 -5.54 0.88 -0.57
CA GLU A 82 -5.71 2.13 -1.33
C GLU A 82 -7.17 2.54 -1.52
N LEU A 83 -8.06 1.57 -1.78
CA LEU A 83 -9.48 1.86 -1.93
C LEU A 83 -10.10 2.34 -0.61
N LEU A 84 -9.68 1.76 0.51
CA LEU A 84 -10.12 2.21 1.85
C LEU A 84 -9.61 3.62 2.15
N ASP A 85 -8.32 3.90 1.91
CA ASP A 85 -7.74 5.23 2.12
C ASP A 85 -8.41 6.29 1.22
N GLN A 86 -8.75 5.92 -0.03
CA GLN A 86 -9.50 6.78 -0.94
C GLN A 86 -10.93 7.02 -0.45
N ALA A 87 -11.62 5.99 0.03
CA ALA A 87 -12.98 6.12 0.55
C ALA A 87 -13.04 7.01 1.80
N GLU A 88 -12.00 7.02 2.64
CA GLU A 88 -11.91 7.84 3.85
C GLU A 88 -11.86 9.34 3.53
N VAL A 89 -11.17 9.74 2.46
CA VAL A 89 -11.04 11.16 2.07
C VAL A 89 -12.14 11.67 1.13
N LEU A 90 -12.92 10.76 0.54
CA LEU A 90 -14.02 11.14 -0.36
C LEU A 90 -15.24 11.64 0.43
N PRO A 91 -15.93 12.68 -0.05
CA PRO A 91 -17.18 13.11 0.56
C PRO A 91 -18.26 12.02 0.39
N ASP A 92 -19.20 11.98 1.33
CA ASP A 92 -20.32 11.05 1.26
C ASP A 92 -21.12 11.28 -0.03
N GLY A 93 -21.26 10.20 -0.82
CA GLY A 93 -21.91 10.27 -2.12
C GLY A 93 -21.55 9.09 -3.02
N PHE A 94 -21.91 9.22 -4.28
CA PHE A 94 -21.80 8.15 -5.27
C PHE A 94 -20.37 7.63 -5.45
N LYS A 95 -19.37 8.53 -5.48
CA LYS A 95 -17.96 8.16 -5.66
C LYS A 95 -17.42 7.33 -4.48
N LYS A 96 -17.75 7.71 -3.24
CA LYS A 96 -17.36 6.96 -2.04
C LYS A 96 -17.97 5.56 -2.05
N ARG A 97 -19.28 5.46 -2.29
CA ARG A 97 -20.01 4.18 -2.37
C ARG A 97 -19.41 3.23 -3.42
N ILE A 98 -19.13 3.71 -4.63
CA ILE A 98 -18.47 2.87 -5.66
C ILE A 98 -17.08 2.40 -5.21
N THR A 99 -16.34 3.26 -4.52
CA THR A 99 -15.00 2.93 -4.03
C THR A 99 -15.06 1.85 -2.93
N GLU A 100 -16.00 2.00 -1.99
CA GLU A 100 -16.30 1.01 -0.95
C GLU A 100 -16.76 -0.33 -1.55
N GLU A 101 -17.68 -0.31 -2.52
CA GLU A 101 -18.13 -1.52 -3.22
C GLU A 101 -16.97 -2.24 -3.93
N ARG A 102 -16.06 -1.50 -4.56
CA ARG A 102 -14.84 -2.08 -5.15
C ARG A 102 -13.96 -2.73 -4.09
N ALA A 103 -13.79 -2.10 -2.94
CA ALA A 103 -13.00 -2.64 -1.83
C ALA A 103 -13.64 -3.93 -1.29
N ILE A 104 -14.96 -3.92 -1.06
CA ILE A 104 -15.73 -5.09 -0.60
C ILE A 104 -15.62 -6.24 -1.61
N ASN A 105 -15.85 -5.98 -2.90
CA ASN A 105 -15.78 -7.01 -3.93
C ASN A 105 -14.39 -7.65 -4.02
N LEU A 106 -13.33 -6.84 -3.91
CA LEU A 106 -11.97 -7.33 -3.93
C LEU A 106 -11.64 -8.12 -2.65
N ALA A 107 -12.06 -7.63 -1.49
CA ALA A 107 -11.89 -8.30 -0.21
C ALA A 107 -12.59 -9.67 -0.20
N MET A 108 -13.83 -9.76 -0.67
CA MET A 108 -14.57 -11.02 -0.80
C MET A 108 -13.88 -12.00 -1.74
N LYS A 109 -13.41 -11.52 -2.91
CA LYS A 109 -12.69 -12.34 -3.89
C LYS A 109 -11.44 -13.00 -3.28
N TYR A 110 -10.72 -12.30 -2.42
CA TYR A 110 -9.47 -12.78 -1.80
C TYR A 110 -9.64 -13.21 -0.33
N SER A 111 -10.87 -13.32 0.15
CA SER A 111 -11.22 -13.73 1.53
C SER A 111 -10.57 -12.86 2.61
N PHE A 112 -10.49 -11.56 2.38
CA PHE A 112 -10.07 -10.59 3.38
C PHE A 112 -11.24 -10.09 4.21
N VAL A 113 -11.02 -10.00 5.52
CA VAL A 113 -11.90 -9.25 6.43
C VAL A 113 -11.35 -7.83 6.48
N ILE A 114 -12.18 -6.84 6.15
CA ILE A 114 -11.82 -5.41 6.06
C ILE A 114 -12.79 -4.59 6.89
N PRO A 115 -12.53 -3.32 7.22
CA PRO A 115 -13.45 -2.53 8.06
C PRO A 115 -14.87 -2.37 7.52
N LEU A 116 -15.10 -2.70 6.24
CA LEU A 116 -16.40 -2.70 5.59
C LEU A 116 -17.07 -4.10 5.54
N THR A 117 -16.42 -5.13 6.09
CA THR A 117 -16.91 -6.52 6.10
C THR A 117 -16.70 -7.19 7.45
N SER A 118 -17.57 -8.13 7.78
CA SER A 118 -17.47 -8.93 9.01
C SER A 118 -17.40 -10.41 8.65
N LEU A 119 -16.61 -11.18 9.40
CA LEU A 119 -16.58 -12.63 9.32
C LEU A 119 -17.52 -13.21 10.37
N VAL A 120 -18.54 -13.95 9.94
CA VAL A 120 -19.44 -14.67 10.84
C VAL A 120 -18.98 -16.12 10.95
N ILE A 121 -18.69 -16.55 12.18
CA ILE A 121 -18.26 -17.89 12.52
C ILE A 121 -19.45 -18.57 13.20
N GLU A 122 -19.93 -19.67 12.60
CA GLU A 122 -20.93 -20.53 13.21
C GLU A 122 -20.23 -21.71 13.90
N LEU A 123 -20.42 -21.83 15.20
CA LEU A 123 -19.82 -22.87 16.03
C LEU A 123 -20.68 -24.15 15.99
N PRO A 124 -20.09 -25.34 16.27
CA PRO A 124 -20.81 -26.61 16.21
C PRO A 124 -22.02 -26.72 17.15
N ASP A 125 -22.07 -25.89 18.19
CA ASP A 125 -23.19 -25.80 19.14
C ASP A 125 -24.33 -24.87 18.66
N GLY A 126 -24.20 -24.33 17.44
CA GLY A 126 -25.16 -23.40 16.83
C GLY A 126 -25.00 -21.95 17.26
N SER A 127 -24.01 -21.63 18.11
CA SER A 127 -23.72 -20.24 18.47
C SER A 127 -22.99 -19.51 17.34
N LYS A 128 -23.21 -18.20 17.22
CA LYS A 128 -22.60 -17.36 16.18
C LYS A 128 -21.67 -16.32 16.81
N SER A 129 -20.45 -16.24 16.29
CA SER A 129 -19.46 -15.22 16.65
C SER A 129 -19.18 -14.32 15.45
N VAL A 130 -19.07 -13.02 15.67
CA VAL A 130 -18.77 -12.04 14.60
C VAL A 130 -17.38 -11.46 14.84
N MET A 131 -16.53 -11.53 13.83
CA MET A 131 -15.22 -10.89 13.82
C MET A 131 -15.24 -9.73 12.84
N GLU A 132 -14.96 -8.53 13.35
CA GLU A 132 -14.86 -7.31 12.55
C GLU A 132 -13.39 -6.91 12.42
N ALA A 133 -12.97 -6.48 11.23
CA ALA A 133 -11.63 -5.96 11.06
C ALA A 133 -11.58 -4.50 11.52
N THR A 134 -10.75 -4.23 12.51
CA THR A 134 -10.43 -2.85 12.89
C THR A 134 -9.45 -2.26 11.87
N PRO A 135 -9.65 -1.03 11.37
CA PRO A 135 -8.64 -0.37 10.57
C PRO A 135 -7.33 -0.31 11.37
N VAL A 136 -6.23 -0.80 10.80
CA VAL A 136 -4.90 -0.46 11.30
C VAL A 136 -4.70 1.03 10.99
N LYS A 137 -5.12 1.88 11.92
CA LYS A 137 -4.76 3.29 11.87
C LYS A 137 -3.25 3.36 12.06
N GLN A 138 -2.56 4.17 11.25
CA GLN A 138 -1.23 4.60 11.65
C GLN A 138 -1.36 5.14 13.07
N ALA A 139 -0.47 4.69 13.96
CA ALA A 139 -0.42 5.24 15.30
C ALA A 139 -0.35 6.77 15.14
N PRO A 140 -1.10 7.54 15.96
CA PRO A 140 -0.93 8.98 15.98
C PRO A 140 0.57 9.28 16.06
N PRO A 141 1.05 10.35 15.40
CA PRO A 141 2.43 10.77 15.57
C PRO A 141 2.75 10.75 17.06
N LEU A 142 3.79 9.99 17.42
CA LEU A 142 4.20 9.88 18.82
C LEU A 142 4.39 11.30 19.36
N ASP A 143 3.77 11.60 20.50
CA ASP A 143 3.97 12.90 21.12
C ASP A 143 5.44 13.06 21.53
N LYS A 144 5.83 14.29 21.88
CA LYS A 144 7.20 14.60 22.27
C LYS A 144 7.72 13.72 23.42
N THR A 145 6.86 13.38 24.37
CA THR A 145 7.20 12.60 25.55
C THR A 145 7.50 11.16 25.17
N GLU A 146 6.70 10.57 24.28
CA GLU A 146 6.91 9.23 23.75
C GLU A 146 8.14 9.15 22.83
N LEU A 147 8.36 10.17 21.98
CA LEU A 147 9.58 10.25 21.15
C LEU A 147 10.85 10.30 22.01
N LYS A 148 10.82 11.01 23.14
CA LYS A 148 11.93 11.08 24.10
C LYS A 148 12.23 9.76 24.81
N LYS A 149 11.28 8.80 24.87
CA LYS A 149 11.54 7.46 25.44
C LYS A 149 12.37 6.58 24.50
N ILE A 150 12.44 6.92 23.22
CA ILE A 150 13.14 6.15 22.21
C ILE A 150 14.62 6.55 22.21
N VAL A 151 15.46 5.74 22.86
CA VAL A 151 16.88 6.01 23.15
C VAL A 151 17.69 6.42 21.92
N TRP A 152 17.47 5.77 20.77
CA TRP A 152 18.22 6.07 19.56
C TRP A 152 17.78 7.40 18.89
N LEU A 153 16.52 7.82 19.08
CA LEU A 153 15.99 9.07 18.52
C LEU A 153 16.46 10.30 19.29
N GLN A 154 16.72 10.18 20.59
CA GLN A 154 17.11 11.30 21.45
C GLN A 154 18.25 12.15 20.88
N LYS A 155 19.21 11.53 20.19
CA LYS A 155 20.38 12.20 19.60
C LYS A 155 20.03 13.11 18.41
N SER A 156 18.87 12.92 17.80
CA SER A 156 18.42 13.60 16.59
C SER A 156 17.24 14.55 16.82
N LEU A 157 16.64 14.56 18.03
CA LEU A 157 15.57 15.48 18.38
C LEU A 157 16.16 16.88 18.59
N THR A 158 15.63 17.88 17.88
CA THR A 158 16.02 19.28 18.06
C THR A 158 14.84 20.12 18.56
N ASP A 159 15.17 21.01 19.51
CA ASP A 159 14.32 22.00 20.17
C ASP A 159 13.15 21.49 21.05
N ASP A 160 13.24 21.80 22.34
CA ASP A 160 12.19 21.53 23.32
C ASP A 160 11.03 22.53 23.23
N LYS A 161 11.21 23.69 22.56
CA LYS A 161 10.23 24.80 22.58
C LYS A 161 9.19 24.81 21.46
N ALA A 162 9.41 24.12 20.34
CA ALA A 162 8.46 24.11 19.22
C ALA A 162 7.26 23.17 19.47
N ASP A 163 6.06 23.41 18.93
CA ASP A 163 4.92 22.48 19.11
C ASP A 163 5.11 21.14 18.36
N GLN A 164 6.11 21.04 17.49
CA GLN A 164 6.48 19.85 16.73
C GLN A 164 7.97 19.53 16.90
N VAL A 165 8.34 18.25 16.90
CA VAL A 165 9.75 17.84 16.98
C VAL A 165 10.36 17.87 15.60
N SER A 166 11.38 18.71 15.40
CA SER A 166 12.20 18.66 14.19
C SER A 166 13.31 17.62 14.37
N VAL A 167 13.42 16.71 13.41
CA VAL A 167 14.54 15.77 13.31
C VAL A 167 15.52 16.38 12.31
N MET A 168 16.78 16.57 12.72
CA MET A 168 17.83 16.93 11.76
C MET A 168 18.12 15.75 10.83
N LEU A 169 18.09 16.00 9.52
CA LEU A 169 18.56 15.11 8.46
C LEU A 169 20.08 15.21 8.30
#